data_AF-A0A2E8UJT3-F1
#
_entry.id   AF-A0A2E8UJT3-F1
#
_cell.length_a   1.000
_cell.length_b   1.000
_cell.length_c   1.000
_cell.angle_alpha   90.00
_cell.angle_beta   90.00
_cell.angle_gamma   90.00
#
_symmetry.space_group_name_H-M   'P 1'
#
loop_
_entity.id
_entity.type
_entity.pdbx_description
1 polymer ?
#
loop_
_entity_poly.entity_id
_entity_poly.type
_entity_poly.pdbx_seq_one_letter_code
_entity_poly.pdbx_strand_id
1 'polypeptide(L)'
;MVNGQQVTIPANTGINHDGCSMRGVHTHDASGKIHVEMDKEYNVPAESFFLIWGETFNENQILDYVVDQDHEIVVTLDGERVDTYEDTVLQDQEILRIEYRAK
;
A
#
# COMPACT_ATOMS: atom_id res chain seq x y z
N MET A 1 9.34 -1.35 0.60
CA MET A 1 10.81 -1.21 0.68
C MET A 1 11.33 -0.90 -0.70
N VAL A 2 12.40 -0.12 -0.78
CA VAL A 2 13.08 0.18 -2.04
C VAL A 2 14.55 -0.10 -1.84
N ASN A 3 15.11 -1.05 -2.59
CA ASN A 3 16.51 -1.43 -2.56
C ASN A 3 17.04 -1.67 -1.13
N GLY A 4 16.28 -2.44 -0.33
CA GLY A 4 16.62 -2.75 1.06
C GLY A 4 16.33 -1.63 2.07
N GLN A 5 15.87 -0.45 1.64
CA GLN A 5 15.51 0.65 2.53
C GLN A 5 14.00 0.66 2.80
N GLN A 6 13.63 0.87 4.06
CA GLN A 6 12.23 1.02 4.45
C GLN A 6 11.72 2.39 4.01
N VAL A 7 10.56 2.42 3.37
CA VAL A 7 9.84 3.65 3.08
C VAL A 7 8.81 3.86 4.17
N THR A 8 8.76 5.05 4.73
CA THR A 8 7.78 5.43 5.75
C THR A 8 6.47 5.86 5.10
N ILE A 9 5.37 5.24 5.52
CA ILE A 9 4.02 5.71 5.19
C ILE A 9 3.70 6.88 6.13
N PRO A 10 3.24 8.03 5.61
CA PRO A 10 2.90 9.19 6.46
C PRO A 10 1.79 8.88 7.46
N ALA A 11 1.86 9.54 8.62
CA ALA A 11 0.75 9.61 9.56
C ALA A 11 -0.37 10.50 9.00
N ASN A 12 -1.61 10.21 9.43
CA ASN A 12 -2.81 10.98 9.07
C ASN A 12 -3.12 10.99 7.56
N THR A 13 -2.62 10.02 6.80
CA THR A 13 -3.02 9.83 5.40
C THR A 13 -4.51 9.52 5.35
N GLY A 14 -5.27 10.24 4.52
CA GLY A 14 -6.73 10.10 4.43
C GLY A 14 -7.53 10.83 5.52
N ILE A 15 -6.88 11.51 6.47
CA ILE A 15 -7.56 12.34 7.49
C ILE A 15 -7.67 13.78 7.00
N ASN A 16 -8.85 14.41 7.18
CA ASN A 16 -9.16 15.75 6.66
C ASN A 16 -8.86 15.94 5.17
N HIS A 17 -8.89 14.84 4.41
CA HIS A 17 -8.53 14.81 3.00
C HIS A 17 -9.70 15.31 2.14
N ASP A 18 -9.47 16.36 1.35
CA ASP A 18 -10.45 17.04 0.48
C ASP A 18 -11.75 17.48 1.15
N GLY A 19 -11.68 17.88 2.42
CA GLY A 19 -12.87 18.31 3.18
C GLY A 19 -13.72 17.17 3.73
N CYS A 20 -13.33 15.91 3.53
CA CYS A 20 -13.83 14.78 4.31
C CYS A 20 -13.08 14.70 5.63
N SER A 21 -13.78 14.57 6.76
CA SER A 21 -13.14 14.42 8.08
C SER A 21 -12.18 13.23 8.12
N MET A 22 -12.57 12.11 7.52
CA MET A 22 -11.79 10.87 7.45
C MET A 22 -12.24 10.03 6.27
N ARG A 23 -11.32 9.60 5.41
CA ARG A 23 -11.57 8.58 4.38
C ARG A 23 -11.72 7.22 5.05
N GLY A 24 -12.47 6.30 4.43
CA GLY A 24 -12.67 4.95 4.97
C GLY A 24 -11.42 4.08 4.98
N VAL A 25 -10.35 4.50 4.29
CA VAL A 25 -9.02 3.90 4.36
C VAL A 25 -8.04 4.99 4.76
N HIS A 26 -7.33 4.83 5.89
CA HIS A 26 -6.49 5.90 6.46
C HIS A 26 -5.38 5.37 7.37
N THR A 27 -4.47 6.27 7.79
CA THR A 27 -3.47 6.00 8.84
C THR A 27 -3.64 6.97 10.00
N HIS A 28 -3.30 6.54 11.23
CA HIS A 28 -3.21 7.43 12.40
C HIS A 28 -1.77 7.82 12.76
N ASP A 29 -0.80 6.98 12.39
CA ASP A 29 0.61 7.19 12.69
C ASP A 29 1.50 6.71 11.53
N ALA A 30 2.82 6.85 11.70
CA ALA A 30 3.81 6.49 10.69
C ALA A 30 4.32 5.04 10.81
N SER A 31 3.61 4.17 11.55
CA SER A 31 3.98 2.74 11.68
C SER A 31 3.75 1.95 10.40
N GLY A 32 2.92 2.47 9.49
CA GLY A 32 2.45 1.78 8.30
C GLY A 32 1.17 0.96 8.53
N LYS A 33 0.55 1.06 9.71
CA LYS A 33 -0.76 0.44 9.95
C LYS A 33 -1.87 1.21 9.23
N ILE A 34 -2.52 0.54 8.29
CA ILE A 34 -3.67 1.05 7.55
C ILE A 34 -4.95 0.62 8.28
N HIS A 35 -5.86 1.56 8.47
CA HIS A 35 -7.20 1.34 8.99
C HIS A 35 -8.19 1.29 7.84
N VAL A 36 -9.12 0.33 7.88
CA VAL A 36 -10.28 0.27 6.99
C VAL A 36 -11.54 0.36 7.85
N GLU A 37 -12.18 1.53 7.85
CA GLU A 37 -13.32 1.85 8.71
C GLU A 37 -14.49 2.34 7.85
N MET A 38 -15.37 1.41 7.48
CA MET A 38 -16.54 1.66 6.64
C MET A 38 -17.82 1.13 7.33
N ASP A 39 -18.99 1.54 6.85
CA ASP A 39 -20.29 1.13 7.41
C ASP A 39 -20.61 -0.36 7.18
N LYS A 40 -19.91 -0.97 6.22
CA LYS A 40 -20.00 -2.38 5.85
C LYS A 40 -18.61 -2.90 5.50
N GLU A 41 -18.51 -4.22 5.45
CA GLU A 41 -17.32 -4.90 4.97
C GLU A 41 -17.22 -4.77 3.45
N TYR A 42 -16.11 -4.23 2.98
CA TYR A 42 -15.78 -4.08 1.56
C TYR A 42 -14.43 -4.71 1.30
N ASN A 43 -14.29 -5.35 0.14
CA ASN A 43 -12.98 -5.73 -0.36
C ASN A 43 -12.24 -4.45 -0.76
N VAL A 44 -11.22 -4.09 0.02
CA VAL A 44 -10.37 -2.93 -0.24
C VAL A 44 -9.05 -3.42 -0.81
N PRO A 45 -8.83 -3.30 -2.13
CA PRO A 45 -7.54 -3.64 -2.72
C PRO A 45 -6.48 -2.63 -2.29
N ALA A 46 -5.22 -3.07 -2.29
CA ALA A 46 -4.08 -2.27 -1.88
C ALA A 46 -4.01 -0.91 -2.59
N GLU A 47 -4.38 -0.84 -3.88
CA GLU A 47 -4.45 0.42 -4.65
C GLU A 47 -5.27 1.51 -3.96
N SER A 48 -6.33 1.13 -3.22
CA SER A 48 -7.26 2.09 -2.60
C SER A 48 -6.52 3.01 -1.63
N PHE A 49 -5.55 2.46 -0.89
CA PHE A 49 -4.73 3.25 0.00
C PHE A 49 -3.74 4.15 -0.76
N PHE A 50 -3.08 3.62 -1.80
CA PHE A 50 -2.12 4.38 -2.60
C PHE A 50 -2.75 5.57 -3.30
N LEU A 51 -3.98 5.42 -3.81
CA LEU A 51 -4.76 6.51 -4.38
C LEU A 51 -5.03 7.64 -3.36
N ILE A 52 -5.34 7.30 -2.11
CA ILE A 52 -5.54 8.28 -1.03
C ILE A 52 -4.23 8.92 -0.60
N TRP A 53 -3.15 8.14 -0.58
CA TRP A 53 -1.81 8.65 -0.31
C TRP A 53 -1.31 9.57 -1.44
N GLY A 54 -1.81 9.39 -2.66
CA GLY A 54 -1.36 10.13 -3.84
C GLY A 54 -0.14 9.52 -4.51
N GLU A 55 0.14 8.26 -4.23
CA GLU A 55 1.28 7.50 -4.74
C GLU A 55 0.82 6.42 -5.72
N THR A 56 1.71 5.98 -6.60
CA THR A 56 1.39 4.90 -7.56
C THR A 56 1.75 3.54 -6.98
N PHE A 57 0.87 2.56 -7.13
CA PHE A 57 1.20 1.15 -6.96
C PHE A 57 0.48 0.31 -8.01
N ASN A 58 1.25 -0.44 -8.79
CA ASN A 58 0.81 -1.51 -9.68
C ASN A 58 1.96 -2.49 -9.96
N GLU A 59 1.70 -3.54 -10.73
CA GLU A 59 2.71 -4.55 -11.13
C GLU A 59 3.97 -3.95 -11.79
N ASN A 60 3.87 -2.74 -12.37
CA ASN A 60 4.95 -2.08 -13.11
C ASN A 60 5.58 -0.90 -12.35
N GLN A 61 4.97 -0.40 -11.28
CA GLN A 61 5.43 0.80 -10.58
C GLN A 61 5.01 0.84 -9.11
N ILE A 62 5.93 1.27 -8.24
CA ILE A 62 5.67 1.59 -6.84
C ILE A 62 6.31 2.93 -6.48
N LEU A 63 5.51 3.90 -6.02
CA LEU A 63 5.91 5.30 -5.83
C LEU A 63 6.50 5.84 -7.15
N ASP A 64 7.70 6.41 -7.10
CA ASP A 64 8.45 6.87 -8.28
C ASP A 64 9.30 5.78 -8.96
N TYR A 65 9.24 4.53 -8.49
CA TYR A 65 10.10 3.44 -8.97
C TYR A 65 9.39 2.56 -9.98
N VAL A 66 9.91 2.52 -11.22
CA VAL A 66 9.35 1.77 -12.34
C VAL A 66 10.19 0.51 -12.59
N VAL A 67 9.53 -0.63 -12.77
CA VAL A 67 10.16 -1.91 -13.12
C VAL A 67 10.91 -1.79 -14.44
N ASP A 68 12.13 -2.35 -14.49
CA ASP A 68 12.98 -2.34 -15.68
C ASP A 68 13.66 -3.71 -15.91
N GLN A 69 14.73 -3.72 -16.71
CA GLN A 69 15.46 -4.95 -17.01
C GLN A 69 16.18 -5.52 -15.78
N ASP A 70 16.59 -4.68 -14.83
CA ASP A 70 17.44 -5.02 -13.70
C ASP A 70 16.67 -5.05 -12.37
N HIS A 71 15.45 -4.50 -12.31
CA HIS A 71 14.63 -4.42 -11.10
C HIS A 71 13.27 -5.09 -11.24
N GLU A 72 12.74 -5.58 -10.12
CA GLU A 72 11.39 -6.14 -10.01
C GLU A 72 10.66 -5.55 -8.79
N ILE A 73 9.33 -5.66 -8.81
CA ILE A 73 8.48 -5.49 -7.62
C ILE A 73 8.12 -6.89 -7.12
N VAL A 74 8.35 -7.11 -5.83
CA VAL A 74 7.94 -8.33 -5.13
C VAL A 74 6.92 -7.96 -4.09
N VAL A 75 5.78 -8.65 -4.14
CA VAL A 75 4.69 -8.48 -3.19
C VAL A 75 4.54 -9.77 -2.40
N THR A 76 4.48 -9.66 -1.07
CA THR A 76 4.16 -10.78 -0.20
C THR A 76 3.02 -10.42 0.74
N LEU A 77 2.10 -11.35 0.93
CA LEU A 77 1.05 -11.32 1.95
C LEU A 77 1.41 -12.33 3.03
N ASP A 78 1.61 -11.87 4.27
CA ASP A 78 2.08 -12.69 5.40
C ASP A 78 3.36 -13.51 5.11
N GLY A 79 4.20 -12.98 4.21
CA GLY A 79 5.46 -13.59 3.80
C GLY A 79 5.35 -14.55 2.61
N GLU A 80 4.16 -14.86 2.13
CA GLU A 80 3.95 -15.63 0.91
C GLU A 80 3.87 -14.70 -0.30
N ARG A 81 4.60 -15.02 -1.38
CA ARG A 81 4.59 -14.20 -2.61
C ARG A 81 3.21 -14.27 -3.27
N VAL A 82 2.70 -13.12 -3.67
CA VAL A 82 1.46 -12.98 -4.43
C VAL A 82 1.71 -12.19 -5.70
N ASP A 83 0.97 -12.52 -6.76
CA ASP A 83 1.05 -11.85 -8.05
C ASP A 83 -0.21 -11.00 -8.33
N THR A 84 -0.97 -10.65 -7.28
CA THR A 84 -2.16 -9.79 -7.36
C THR A 84 -1.84 -8.30 -7.24
N TYR A 85 -0.64 -7.93 -6.79
CA TYR A 85 -0.12 -6.55 -6.76
C TYR A 85 -1.14 -5.52 -6.22
N GLU A 86 -1.56 -4.56 -7.05
CA GLU A 86 -2.50 -3.50 -6.71
C GLU A 86 -3.87 -4.03 -6.27
N ASP A 87 -4.27 -5.19 -6.82
CA ASP A 87 -5.53 -5.87 -6.56
C ASP A 87 -5.47 -6.74 -5.29
N THR A 88 -4.33 -6.83 -4.59
CA THR A 88 -4.25 -7.59 -3.34
C THR A 88 -5.23 -7.01 -2.31
N VAL A 89 -6.25 -7.79 -1.93
CA VAL A 89 -7.19 -7.45 -0.87
C VAL A 89 -6.64 -7.98 0.45
N LEU A 90 -6.47 -7.10 1.43
CA LEU A 90 -5.99 -7.45 2.76
C LEU A 90 -7.17 -7.77 3.69
N GLN A 91 -7.00 -8.77 4.53
CA GLN A 91 -7.83 -9.07 5.69
C GLN A 91 -7.26 -8.46 6.96
N ASP A 92 -8.04 -8.52 8.05
CA ASP A 92 -7.60 -8.01 9.35
C ASP A 92 -6.28 -8.67 9.78
N GLN A 93 -5.34 -7.84 10.25
CA GLN A 93 -3.99 -8.22 10.72
C GLN A 93 -3.02 -8.82 9.69
N GLU A 94 -3.41 -8.94 8.42
CA GLU A 94 -2.48 -9.37 7.37
C GLU A 94 -1.43 -8.29 7.08
N ILE A 95 -0.22 -8.75 6.75
CA ILE A 95 0.91 -7.90 6.45
C ILE A 95 1.21 -7.98 4.96
N LEU A 96 0.86 -6.92 4.24
CA LEU A 96 1.34 -6.70 2.89
C LEU A 96 2.74 -6.07 2.92
N ARG A 97 3.70 -6.73 2.29
CA ARG A 97 5.04 -6.18 2.03
C ARG A 97 5.24 -6.05 0.53
N ILE A 98 5.55 -4.83 0.11
CA ILE A 98 5.93 -4.50 -1.27
C ILE A 98 7.41 -4.13 -1.26
N GLU A 99 8.21 -4.75 -2.13
CA GLU A 99 9.63 -4.51 -2.26
C GLU A 99 10.02 -4.26 -3.72
N TYR A 100 10.54 -3.07 -4.02
CA TYR A 100 11.28 -2.81 -5.24
C TYR A 100 12.74 -3.18 -5.02
N ARG A 101 13.31 -4.06 -5.85
CA ARG A 101 14.68 -4.57 -5.69
C ARG A 101 15.32 -4.95 -7.03
N ALA A 102 16.64 -5.07 -7.03
CA ALA A 102 17.37 -5.68 -8.13
C ALA A 102 17.04 -7.19 -8.24
N LYS A 103 17.04 -7.71 -9.48
CA LYS A 103 16.80 -9.13 -9.81
C LYS A 103 17.97 -10.04 -9.42
#